data_AF-A0A382ATW2-F1
#
_entry.id   AF-A0A382ATW2-F1
#
_cell.length_a   1.000
_cell.length_b   1.000
_cell.length_c   1.000
_cell.angle_alpha   90.00
_cell.angle_beta   90.00
_cell.angle_gamma   90.00
#
_symmetry.space_group_name_H-M   'P 1'
#
loop_
_entity.id
_entity.type
_entity.pdbx_description
1 polymer ?
#
loop_
_entity_poly.entity_id
_entity_poly.type
_entity_poly.pdbx_seq_one_letter_code
_entity_poly.pdbx_strand_id
1 'polypeptide(L)' 'PIGDNFTMGLEDAVTAVEFIRPSIVIPFHYKTWPYIEQDPEIFKAMVGDRATVEILEPGKGSFDF' A
#
# COMPACT_ATOMS: atom_id res chain seq x y z
N PRO A 1 0.71 3.88 -4.34
CA PRO A 1 -0.51 3.32 -4.96
C PRO A 1 -0.35 1.81 -5.06
N ILE A 2 -1.44 1.06 -4.91
CA ILE A 2 -1.42 -0.42 -5.01
C ILE A 2 -2.56 -0.95 -5.87
N GLY A 3 -3.17 -0.10 -6.70
CA GLY A 3 -4.42 -0.41 -7.40
C GLY A 3 -4.27 -1.26 -8.66
N ASP A 4 -3.05 -1.50 -9.14
CA ASP A 4 -2.80 -2.08 -10.47
C ASP A 4 -3.51 -1.25 -11.57
N ASN A 5 -3.74 -1.82 -12.76
CA ASN A 5 -4.49 -1.40 -13.95
C ASN A 5 -4.16 0.00 -14.52
N PHE A 6 -4.18 1.03 -13.68
CA PHE A 6 -3.81 2.41 -13.96
C PHE A 6 -2.57 2.89 -13.15
N THR A 7 -2.17 2.15 -12.12
CA THR A 7 -1.01 2.44 -11.27
C THR A 7 -0.25 1.15 -10.94
N MET A 8 0.74 1.21 -10.05
CA MET A 8 1.45 0.02 -9.57
C MET A 8 0.50 -1.00 -8.92
N GLY A 9 0.68 -2.28 -9.23
CA GLY A 9 0.13 -3.41 -8.47
C GLY A 9 0.90 -3.67 -7.18
N LEU A 10 0.61 -4.80 -6.50
CA LEU A 10 1.22 -5.13 -5.22
C LEU A 10 2.74 -5.34 -5.34
N GLU A 11 3.17 -6.11 -6.34
CA GLU A 11 4.57 -6.48 -6.59
C GLU A 11 5.43 -5.27 -6.93
N ASP A 12 4.93 -4.41 -7.83
CA ASP A 12 5.62 -3.19 -8.23
C ASP A 12 5.70 -2.20 -7.06
N ALA A 13 4.65 -2.10 -6.24
CA ALA A 13 4.66 -1.27 -5.06
C ALA A 13 5.67 -1.76 -4.00
N VAL A 14 5.83 -3.07 -3.81
CA VAL A 14 6.87 -3.64 -2.93
C VAL A 14 8.27 -3.31 -3.46
N THR A 15 8.47 -3.40 -4.77
CA THR A 15 9.72 -2.99 -5.41
C THR A 15 10.01 -1.50 -5.16
N ALA A 16 8.98 -0.64 -5.24
CA ALA A 16 9.12 0.77 -4.90
C ALA A 16 9.50 1.01 -3.43
N VAL A 17 8.98 0.20 -2.50
CA VAL A 17 9.39 0.23 -1.08
C VAL A 17 10.88 -0.13 -0.95
N GLU A 18 11.39 -1.11 -1.68
CA GLU A 18 12.81 -1.49 -1.66
C GLU A 18 13.72 -0.37 -2.20
N PHE A 19 13.24 0.39 -3.19
CA PHE A 19 13.99 1.51 -3.76
C PHE A 19 13.98 2.74 -2.85
N ILE A 20 12.84 3.08 -2.26
CA ILE A 20 12.68 4.27 -1.44
C ILE A 20 13.22 4.06 -0.02
N ARG A 21 13.12 2.83 0.51
CA ARG A 21 13.46 2.43 1.89
C ARG A 21 12.83 3.34 2.96
N PRO A 22 11.51 3.55 2.93
CA PRO A 22 10.83 4.38 3.92
C PRO A 22 10.70 3.66 5.27
N SER A 23 10.62 4.41 6.36
CA SER A 23 10.27 3.83 7.67
C SER A 23 8.81 3.37 7.72
N ILE A 24 7.92 4.11 7.05
CA ILE A 24 6.46 3.91 7.09
C ILE A 24 5.87 4.04 5.69
N VAL A 25 4.92 3.18 5.36
CA VAL A 25 4.20 3.17 4.08
C VAL A 25 2.69 3.10 4.33
N ILE A 26 1.94 3.97 3.68
CA ILE A 26 0.47 3.94 3.67
C ILE A 26 0.03 3.55 2.26
N PRO A 27 -0.59 2.37 2.05
CA PRO A 27 -1.13 2.00 0.76
C PRO A 27 -2.35 2.88 0.42
N PHE A 28 -2.48 3.25 -0.85
CA PHE A 28 -3.57 4.09 -1.36
C PHE A 28 -3.90 3.74 -2.81
N HIS A 29 -4.96 4.37 -3.35
CA HIS A 29 -5.44 4.15 -4.73
C HIS A 29 -5.78 2.68 -5.01
N TYR A 30 -6.64 2.08 -4.16
CA TYR A 30 -7.18 0.73 -4.33
C TYR A 30 -8.64 0.72 -3.88
N LYS A 31 -9.40 -0.28 -4.32
CA LYS A 31 -10.78 -0.57 -3.87
C LYS A 31 -11.79 0.58 -4.07
N THR A 32 -11.45 1.61 -4.85
CA THR A 32 -12.41 2.65 -5.26
C THR A 32 -13.38 2.12 -6.32
N TRP A 33 -12.92 1.20 -7.19
CA TRP A 33 -13.70 0.58 -8.27
C TRP A 33 -13.30 -0.89 -8.44
N PRO A 34 -14.16 -1.74 -9.06
CA PRO A 34 -13.86 -3.17 -9.26
C PRO A 34 -12.54 -3.46 -9.98
N TYR A 35 -12.12 -2.57 -10.89
CA TYR A 35 -10.88 -2.72 -11.66
C TYR A 35 -9.59 -2.53 -10.85
N ILE A 36 -9.69 -1.99 -9.64
CA ILE A 36 -8.56 -1.74 -8.74
C ILE A 36 -8.80 -2.38 -7.37
N GLU A 37 -9.63 -3.42 -7.30
CA GLU A 37 -9.89 -4.19 -6.08
C GLU A 37 -8.61 -4.94 -5.70
N GLN A 38 -7.99 -4.52 -4.60
CA GLN A 38 -6.73 -5.07 -4.09
C GLN A 38 -6.82 -5.14 -2.57
N ASP A 39 -6.19 -6.16 -1.98
CA ASP A 39 -6.16 -6.35 -0.53
C ASP A 39 -4.89 -5.71 0.08
N PRO A 40 -5.02 -4.62 0.86
CA PRO A 40 -3.88 -3.97 1.48
C PRO A 40 -3.17 -4.85 2.54
N GLU A 41 -3.83 -5.89 3.07
CA GLU A 41 -3.18 -6.84 3.99
C GLU A 41 -2.20 -7.76 3.26
N ILE A 42 -2.48 -8.12 2.00
CA ILE A 42 -1.52 -8.85 1.16
C ILE A 42 -0.30 -7.96 0.91
N PHE A 43 -0.51 -6.69 0.56
CA PHE A 43 0.59 -5.73 0.41
C PHE A 43 1.45 -5.64 1.68
N LYS A 44 0.83 -5.51 2.85
CA LYS A 44 1.50 -5.48 4.15
C LYS A 44 2.35 -6.73 4.40
N ALA A 45 1.80 -7.91 4.11
CA ALA A 45 2.54 -9.16 4.23
C ALA A 45 3.74 -9.25 3.27
N MET A 46 3.59 -8.74 2.03
CA MET A 46 4.68 -8.73 1.04
C MET A 46 5.80 -7.75 1.38
N VAL A 47 5.47 -6.58 1.93
CA VAL A 47 6.45 -5.60 2.43
C VAL A 47 7.30 -6.20 3.55
N GLY A 48 6.67 -6.93 4.48
CA GLY A 48 7.37 -7.64 5.54
C GLY A 48 8.11 -6.68 6.49
N ASP A 49 9.39 -6.94 6.72
CA ASP A 49 10.26 -6.17 7.62
C ASP A 49 10.92 -4.94 6.95
N ARG A 50 10.67 -4.72 5.66
CA ARG A 50 11.29 -3.61 4.90
C ARG A 50 10.80 -2.22 5.34
N ALA A 51 9.55 -2.13 5.79
CA ALA A 51 8.92 -0.90 6.29
C ALA A 51 7.67 -1.24 7.11
N THR A 52 7.29 -0.36 8.05
CA THR A 52 5.99 -0.47 8.74
C THR A 52 4.86 -0.08 7.78
N VAL A 53 3.88 -0.96 7.60
CA VAL A 53 2.72 -0.67 6.74
C VAL A 53 1.50 -0.30 7.59
N GLU A 54 1.05 0.93 7.41
CA GLU A 54 -0.11 1.52 8.09
C GLU A 54 -1.29 1.60 7.13
N ILE A 55 -2.28 0.74 7.34
CA ILE A 55 -3.49 0.68 6.51
C ILE A 55 -4.54 1.59 7.14
N LEU A 56 -4.85 2.69 6.46
CA LEU A 56 -5.85 3.65 6.93
C LEU A 56 -7.14 3.53 6.13
N GLU A 57 -8.26 3.37 6.84
CA GLU A 57 -9.57 3.46 6.23
C GLU A 57 -10.00 4.92 6.02
N PRO A 58 -10.61 5.27 4.88
CA PRO A 58 -11.05 6.63 4.61
C PRO A 58 -11.92 7.22 5.73
N GLY A 59 -11.46 8.31 6.34
CA GLY A 59 -12.20 9.06 7.35
C GLY A 59 -12.27 8.41 8.74
N LYS A 60 -11.63 7.26 8.98
CA LYS A 60 -11.67 6.58 10.29
C LYS A 60 -10.44 6.80 11.18
N GLY A 61 -9.41 7.49 10.69
CA GLY A 61 -8.23 7.80 11.48
C GLY A 61 -7.20 8.64 10.74
N SER A 62 -6.17 9.05 11.47
CA SER A 62 -4.95 9.69 11.00
C SER A 62 -3.73 8.91 11.48
N PHE A 63 -2.59 9.13 10.85
CA PHE A 63 -1.30 8.63 11.31
C PHE A 63 -0.50 9.78 11.91
N ASP A 64 0.00 9.60 13.14
CA ASP A 64 0.83 10.55 13.87
C ASP A 64 2.24 9.96 14.09
N PHE A 65 3.27 10.82 14.05
CA PHE A 65 4.69 10.44 14.06
C PHE A 65 5.34 10.55 15.44
#